data_AF-A0A845F6N9-F1
#
_entry.id   AF-A0A845F6N9-F1
#
_cell.length_a   1.000
_cell.length_b   1.000
_cell.length_c   1.000
_cell.angle_alpha   90.00
_cell.angle_beta   90.00
_cell.angle_gamma   90.00
#
_symmetry.space_group_name_H-M   'P 1'
#
loop_
_entity.id
_entity.type
_entity.pdbx_description
1 polymer ?
#
loop_
_entity_poly.entity_id
_entity_poly.type
_entity_poly.pdbx_seq_one_letter_code
_entity_poly.pdbx_strand_id
1 'polypeptide(L)'
;MNDLTIEEFNQRLQQWQGEDIRIQKHELRDEDTITMNLDHISYETHTRRLDDYTPMHALYLHGQGQTETDAQSAQPLPSAYYEIPLEDSTRYQYLNDRFTLETSRGTYTIEKE
;
A
#
# COMPACT_ATOMS: atom_id res chain seq x y z
N MET A 1 -1.44 16.80 -10.51
CA MET A 1 -0.99 15.50 -9.98
C MET A 1 0.33 15.18 -10.67
N ASN A 2 1.34 14.78 -9.90
CA ASN A 2 2.60 14.32 -10.48
C ASN A 2 2.57 12.79 -10.50
N ASP A 3 2.50 12.22 -11.70
CA ASP A 3 2.76 10.79 -11.89
C ASP A 3 4.24 10.51 -11.53
N LEU A 4 4.47 9.43 -10.79
CA LEU A 4 5.78 8.96 -10.35
C LEU A 4 6.12 7.64 -11.03
N THR A 5 7.42 7.41 -11.23
CA THR A 5 7.90 6.04 -11.44
C THR A 5 7.84 5.24 -10.13
N ILE A 6 7.85 3.91 -10.24
CA ILE A 6 7.90 3.02 -9.07
C ILE A 6 9.13 3.24 -8.19
N GLU A 7 10.27 3.58 -8.81
CA GLU A 7 11.52 3.89 -8.11
C GLU A 7 11.40 5.19 -7.30
N GLU A 8 10.86 6.25 -7.90
CA GLU A 8 10.61 7.53 -7.21
C GLU A 8 9.58 7.38 -6.09
N PHE A 9 8.51 6.63 -6.34
CA PHE A 9 7.51 6.30 -5.34
C PHE A 9 8.15 5.59 -4.14
N ASN A 10 8.90 4.50 -4.39
CA ASN A 10 9.57 3.75 -3.34
C ASN A 10 10.57 4.62 -2.56
N GLN A 11 11.40 5.42 -3.25
CA GLN A 11 12.35 6.32 -2.60
C GLN A 11 11.67 7.34 -1.68
N ARG A 12 10.55 7.92 -2.10
CA ARG A 12 9.82 8.90 -1.28
C ARG A 12 9.10 8.23 -0.12
N LEU A 13 8.45 7.09 -0.36
CA LEU A 13 7.75 6.37 0.69
C LEU A 13 8.71 5.88 1.78
N GLN A 14 9.95 5.50 1.41
CA GLN A 14 10.99 5.17 2.40
C GLN A 14 11.32 6.32 3.36
N GLN A 15 11.06 7.57 2.99
CA GLN A 15 11.24 8.72 3.91
C GLN A 15 10.16 8.77 5.01
N TRP A 16 9.12 7.96 4.91
CA TRP A 16 8.04 7.87 5.90
C TRP A 16 8.26 6.71 6.88
N GLN A 17 9.42 6.03 6.82
CA GLN A 17 9.81 5.06 7.84
C GLN A 17 9.91 5.73 9.21
N GLY A 18 9.33 5.08 10.21
CA GLY A 18 9.15 5.55 11.58
C GLY A 18 7.88 6.36 11.82
N GLU A 19 7.13 6.73 10.78
CA GLU A 19 5.95 7.58 10.89
C GLU A 19 4.67 6.75 11.00
N ASP A 20 3.63 7.33 11.60
CA ASP A 20 2.28 6.78 11.55
C ASP A 20 1.63 7.14 10.21
N ILE A 21 1.14 6.11 9.52
CA ILE A 21 0.51 6.24 8.21
C ILE A 21 -0.89 5.66 8.23
N ARG A 22 -1.75 6.23 7.40
CA ARG A 22 -3.05 5.68 7.05
C ARG A 22 -3.04 5.22 5.60
N ILE A 23 -3.49 3.99 5.38
CA ILE A 23 -3.64 3.35 4.08
C ILE A 23 -5.13 3.11 3.87
N GLN A 24 -5.70 3.66 2.82
CA GLN A 24 -7.08 3.38 2.41
C GLN A 24 -7.07 2.60 1.10
N LYS A 25 -7.70 1.43 1.10
CA LYS A 25 -7.90 0.61 -0.10
C LYS A 25 -9.36 0.73 -0.50
N HIS A 26 -9.61 1.28 -1.67
CA HIS A 26 -10.93 1.43 -2.24
C HIS A 26 -11.07 0.51 -3.46
N GLU A 27 -11.88 -0.53 -3.31
CA GLU A 27 -12.33 -1.41 -4.40
C GLU A 27 -13.80 -1.11 -4.74
N LEU A 28 -14.31 -1.65 -5.86
CA LEU A 28 -15.65 -1.35 -6.41
C LEU A 28 -16.83 -1.37 -5.42
N ARG A 29 -16.74 -2.10 -4.30
CA ARG A 29 -17.81 -2.25 -3.31
C ARG A 29 -17.32 -2.26 -1.86
N ASP A 30 -16.03 -2.02 -1.64
CA ASP A 30 -15.39 -2.29 -0.36
C ASP A 30 -14.30 -1.26 -0.10
N GLU A 31 -14.29 -0.72 1.12
CA GLU A 31 -13.29 0.22 1.58
C GLU A 31 -12.68 -0.31 2.88
N ASP A 32 -11.37 -0.58 2.82
CA ASP A 32 -10.57 -0.94 3.97
C ASP A 32 -9.69 0.26 4.35
N THR A 33 -9.66 0.59 5.64
CA THR A 33 -8.72 1.57 6.19
C THR A 33 -7.76 0.87 7.14
N ILE A 34 -6.47 1.12 6.97
CA ILE A 34 -5.41 0.57 7.81
C ILE A 34 -4.62 1.74 8.38
N THR A 35 -4.51 1.79 9.70
CA THR A 35 -3.65 2.76 10.38
C THR A 35 -2.52 2.00 11.05
N MET A 36 -1.28 2.35 10.73
CA MET A 36 -0.12 1.63 11.24
C MET A 36 1.09 2.53 11.44
N ASN A 37 1.92 2.16 12.41
CA ASN A 37 3.26 2.72 12.54
C ASN A 37 4.17 2.01 11.53
N LEU A 38 4.70 2.75 10.55
CA LEU A 38 5.51 2.20 9.47
C LEU A 38 6.95 1.98 9.96
N ASP A 39 7.35 0.73 10.19
CA ASP A 39 8.71 0.39 10.64
C ASP A 39 9.71 0.41 9.48
N HIS A 40 9.44 -0.38 8.44
CA HIS A 40 10.25 -0.41 7.22
C HIS A 40 9.41 -0.79 6.00
N ILE A 41 10.00 -0.60 4.83
CA ILE A 41 9.36 -0.87 3.55
C ILE A 41 10.23 -1.84 2.79
N SER A 42 9.64 -2.95 2.36
CA SER A 42 10.29 -3.94 1.51
C SER A 42 9.59 -3.96 0.17
N TYR A 43 10.37 -4.01 -0.90
CA TYR A 43 9.86 -4.09 -2.26
C TYR A 43 10.41 -5.36 -2.91
N GLU A 44 9.52 -6.27 -3.27
CA GLU A 44 9.90 -7.51 -3.94
C GLU A 44 9.58 -7.43 -5.44
N THR A 45 10.57 -7.77 -6.26
CA THR A 45 10.40 -7.96 -7.70
C THR A 45 10.50 -9.45 -8.00
N HIS A 46 9.68 -9.96 -8.92
CA HIS A 46 9.61 -11.38 -9.28
C HIS A 46 9.07 -12.31 -8.18
N THR A 47 7.91 -11.98 -7.61
CA THR A 47 7.12 -12.96 -6.84
C THR A 47 6.58 -14.05 -7.81
N ARG A 48 7.40 -15.05 -8.16
CA ARG A 48 6.94 -16.22 -8.92
C ARG A 48 5.89 -16.96 -8.08
N ARG A 49 4.59 -16.71 -8.32
CA ARG A 49 3.54 -17.63 -7.88
C ARG A 49 3.37 -18.73 -8.92
N LEU A 50 3.20 -19.97 -8.46
CA LEU A 50 3.17 -21.21 -9.24
C LEU A 50 1.97 -21.35 -10.21
N ASP A 51 1.03 -20.42 -10.18
CA ASP A 51 -0.23 -20.49 -10.91
C ASP A 51 -0.44 -19.19 -11.70
N ASP A 52 0.03 -19.16 -12.96
CA ASP A 52 -0.30 -18.29 -14.13
C ASP A 52 -0.84 -16.85 -13.96
N TYR A 53 -0.69 -16.26 -12.78
CA TYR A 53 -1.19 -14.95 -12.40
C TYR A 53 -0.07 -14.27 -11.63
N THR A 54 0.78 -13.55 -12.35
CA THR A 54 1.98 -12.91 -11.77
C THR A 54 1.71 -11.41 -11.60
N PRO A 55 1.28 -10.93 -10.43
CA PRO A 55 1.67 -9.59 -10.03
C PRO A 55 3.20 -9.62 -9.92
N MET A 56 3.90 -8.94 -10.83
CA MET A 56 5.37 -9.05 -10.90
C MET A 56 6.05 -8.37 -9.70
N HIS A 57 5.33 -7.55 -8.95
CA HIS A 57 5.85 -6.73 -7.87
C HIS A 57 4.92 -6.70 -6.65
N ALA A 58 5.50 -6.63 -5.46
CA ALA A 58 4.74 -6.45 -4.22
C ALA A 58 5.46 -5.44 -3.31
N LEU A 59 4.69 -4.51 -2.76
CA LEU A 59 5.15 -3.58 -1.75
C LEU A 59 4.67 -4.06 -0.38
N TYR A 60 5.62 -4.24 0.52
CA TYR A 60 5.36 -4.63 1.90
C TYR A 60 5.63 -3.46 2.82
N LEU A 61 4.58 -2.99 3.48
CA LEU A 61 4.64 -1.95 4.51
C LEU A 61 4.67 -2.68 5.85
N HIS A 62 5.85 -2.78 6.47
CA HIS A 62 6.01 -3.48 7.73
C HIS A 62 5.72 -2.56 8.91
N GLY A 63 5.07 -3.10 9.93
CA GLY A 63 4.69 -2.31 11.08
C GLY A 63 3.57 -2.94 11.89
N GLN A 64 3.22 -2.26 12.98
CA GLN A 64 2.10 -2.64 13.84
C GLN A 64 0.99 -1.61 13.68
N GLY A 65 -0.23 -2.09 13.61
CA GLY A 65 -1.37 -1.24 13.31
C GLY A 65 -2.69 -1.96 13.43
N GLN A 66 -3.73 -1.27 13.03
CA GLN A 66 -5.10 -1.73 13.06
C GLN A 66 -5.72 -1.57 11.67
N THR A 67 -6.64 -2.48 11.35
CA THR A 67 -7.46 -2.42 10.16
C THR A 67 -8.91 -2.20 10.57
N GLU A 68 -9.56 -1.28 9.89
CA GLU A 68 -10.96 -0.94 9.97
C GLU A 68 -11.59 -1.29 8.63
N THR A 69 -12.62 -2.12 8.67
CA THR A 69 -13.38 -2.52 7.48
C THR A 69 -14.82 -2.06 7.68
N ASP A 70 -15.56 -1.75 6.62
CA ASP A 70 -16.95 -1.26 6.69
C ASP A 70 -17.85 -2.11 7.62
N ALA A 71 -17.57 -3.40 7.75
CA ALA A 71 -18.35 -4.35 8.55
C ALA A 71 -17.93 -4.50 10.03
N GLN A 72 -16.76 -4.02 10.47
CA GLN A 72 -16.23 -4.33 11.83
C GLN A 72 -15.43 -3.17 12.46
N SER A 73 -15.50 -3.07 13.80
CA SER A 73 -14.63 -2.20 14.61
C SER A 73 -13.13 -2.51 14.38
N ALA A 74 -12.27 -1.51 14.56
CA ALA A 74 -10.81 -1.64 14.43
C ALA A 74 -10.26 -2.92 15.07
N GLN A 75 -9.62 -3.75 14.25
CA GLN A 75 -8.95 -4.98 14.66
C GLN A 75 -7.45 -4.85 14.47
N PRO A 76 -6.61 -5.48 15.30
CA PRO A 76 -5.17 -5.51 15.06
C PRO A 76 -4.88 -6.16 13.70
N LEU A 77 -3.86 -5.65 13.01
CA LEU A 77 -3.38 -6.23 11.77
C LEU A 77 -3.05 -7.73 11.98
N PRO A 78 -3.54 -8.64 11.12
CA PRO A 78 -3.33 -10.07 11.28
C PRO A 78 -1.87 -10.49 11.04
N SER A 79 -1.10 -9.64 10.36
CA SER A 79 0.33 -9.79 10.12
C SER A 79 1.03 -8.47 10.42
N ALA A 80 2.31 -8.51 10.80
CA ALA A 80 3.10 -7.31 11.07
C ALA A 80 3.50 -6.55 9.79
N TYR A 81 2.69 -6.66 8.74
CA TYR A 81 2.86 -5.97 7.48
C TYR A 81 1.54 -5.89 6.71
N TYR A 82 1.45 -4.91 5.84
CA TYR A 82 0.41 -4.78 4.81
C TYR A 82 1.03 -4.95 3.42
N GLU A 83 0.43 -5.79 2.59
CA GLU A 83 0.89 -6.06 1.22
C GLU A 83 0.04 -5.28 0.21
N ILE A 84 0.69 -4.46 -0.61
CA ILE A 84 0.08 -3.82 -1.78
C ILE A 84 0.60 -4.53 -3.02
N PRO A 85 -0.25 -5.30 -3.74
CA PRO A 85 0.15 -5.91 -5.00
C PRO A 85 0.34 -4.81 -6.06
N LEU A 86 1.46 -4.87 -6.78
CA LEU A 86 1.83 -3.90 -7.80
C LEU A 86 1.90 -4.59 -9.18
N GLU A 87 1.35 -3.92 -10.18
CA GLU A 87 1.29 -4.36 -11.58
C GLU A 87 2.08 -3.37 -12.46
N ASP A 88 2.49 -3.80 -13.66
CA ASP A 88 3.13 -2.90 -14.63
C ASP A 88 2.24 -1.72 -15.03
N SER A 89 0.91 -1.93 -14.99
CA SER A 89 -0.08 -0.89 -15.27
C SER A 89 -0.38 0.00 -14.06
N THR A 90 0.22 -0.26 -12.89
CA THR A 90 -0.05 0.54 -11.70
C THR A 90 0.42 1.97 -11.92
N ARG A 91 -0.48 2.93 -11.69
CA ARG A 91 -0.13 4.35 -11.74
C ARG A 91 0.15 4.85 -10.34
N TYR A 92 1.32 5.47 -10.16
CA TYR A 92 1.73 6.06 -8.89
C TYR A 92 1.61 7.57 -8.99
N GLN A 93 0.93 8.19 -8.04
CA GLN A 93 0.76 9.63 -7.98
C GLN A 93 1.12 10.12 -6.58
N TYR A 94 1.67 11.33 -6.51
CA TYR A 94 1.94 12.00 -5.23
C TYR A 94 1.48 13.45 -5.26
N LEU A 95 0.70 13.85 -4.26
CA LEU A 95 0.18 15.20 -4.12
C LEU A 95 -0.19 15.48 -2.66
N ASN A 96 0.28 16.61 -2.10
CA ASN A 96 -0.06 17.07 -0.74
C ASN A 96 0.19 16.00 0.34
N ASP A 97 1.39 15.41 0.37
CA ASP A 97 1.73 14.34 1.33
C ASP A 97 0.77 13.15 1.31
N ARG A 98 0.29 12.83 0.11
CA ARG A 98 -0.57 11.69 -0.15
C ARG A 98 -0.11 10.97 -1.41
N PHE A 99 0.15 9.68 -1.27
CA PHE A 99 0.35 8.78 -2.39
C PHE A 99 -0.98 8.19 -2.83
N THR A 100 -1.16 8.06 -4.14
CA THR A 100 -2.29 7.34 -4.74
C THR A 100 -1.73 6.32 -5.71
N LEU A 101 -2.10 5.06 -5.53
CA LEU A 101 -1.74 3.96 -6.41
C LEU A 101 -3.01 3.42 -7.05
N GLU A 102 -3.10 3.51 -8.37
CA GLU A 102 -4.23 2.95 -9.13
C GLU A 102 -3.80 1.61 -9.73
N THR A 103 -4.41 0.53 -9.28
CA THR A 103 -4.18 -0.85 -9.77
C THR A 103 -5.38 -1.34 -10.58
N SER A 104 -5.30 -2.53 -11.17
CA SER A 104 -6.46 -3.16 -11.83
C SER A 104 -7.57 -3.55 -10.85
N ARG A 105 -7.24 -3.74 -9.57
CA ARG A 105 -8.16 -4.19 -8.52
C ARG A 105 -8.87 -3.05 -7.81
N GLY A 106 -8.17 -1.93 -7.64
CA GLY A 106 -8.67 -0.76 -6.92
C GLY A 106 -7.61 0.31 -6.72
N THR A 107 -7.98 1.31 -5.94
CA THR A 107 -7.14 2.46 -5.64
C THR A 107 -6.67 2.41 -4.19
N TYR A 108 -5.37 2.53 -3.98
CA TYR A 108 -4.75 2.64 -2.67
C TYR A 108 -4.33 4.08 -2.43
N THR A 109 -4.65 4.62 -1.26
CA THR A 109 -4.24 5.95 -0.83
C THR A 109 -3.40 5.80 0.44
N ILE A 110 -2.20 6.39 0.46
CA ILE A 110 -1.32 6.37 1.63
C ILE A 110 -1.03 7.81 2.03
N GLU A 111 -1.32 8.16 3.28
CA GLU A 111 -1.09 9.48 3.85
C GLU A 111 -0.50 9.38 5.25
N LYS A 112 0.17 10.44 5.69
CA LYS A 112 0.63 10.57 7.09
C LYS A 112 -0.53 10.99 7.99
N GLU A 113 -0.52 10.51 9.23
CA GLU A 113 -1.42 11.00 10.30
C GLU A 113 -0.87 12.29 10.97
#